data_AF-A0A7L1HI81-F1
#
_entry.id   AF-A0A7L1HI81-F1
#
_cell.length_a   1.000
_cell.length_b   1.000
_cell.length_c   1.000
_cell.angle_alpha   90.00
_cell.angle_beta   90.00
_cell.angle_gamma   90.00
#
_symmetry.space_group_name_H-M   'P 1'
#
loop_
_entity.id
_entity.type
_entity.pdbx_description
1 polymer ?
#
loop_
_entity_poly.entity_id
_entity_poly.type
_entity_poly.pdbx_seq_one_letter_code
_entity_poly.pdbx_strand_id
1 'polypeptide(L)'
;PIMAHPPETDSDITLQEWLKEIVSTNKGIKLDFKSLEAVRPSLELLGHVKQHLRRPVWINADILPGPNGKSAVVDPQGFLDTVTSFFPNVTILFNQMVFIAGYDWVMVKEMSQICSALSQPVTFPVRAVLVRQSISEMCWLMQQSDRYSLTVWTGKQDVYSVEDLLYIRENFDKSRVYYDILEPQNSEFKKAIGM
;
A
#
# COMPACT_ATOMS: atom_id res chain seq x y z
N PRO A 1 16.74 8.04 -8.07
CA PRO A 1 17.05 8.15 -6.63
C PRO A 1 16.00 9.09 -6.00
N ILE A 2 15.27 8.72 -4.94
CA ILE A 2 15.74 8.56 -3.55
C ILE A 2 14.81 7.62 -2.75
N MET A 3 15.36 6.86 -1.82
CA MET A 3 14.64 5.86 -1.02
C MET A 3 14.56 6.26 0.48
N ALA A 4 13.48 6.98 0.79
CA ALA A 4 12.83 7.20 2.10
C ALA A 4 13.45 8.18 3.12
N HIS A 5 12.59 8.50 4.12
CA HIS A 5 12.69 9.33 5.35
C HIS A 5 14.05 9.95 5.74
N PRO A 6 14.05 11.11 6.43
CA PRO A 6 15.05 12.18 6.35
C PRO A 6 16.52 11.79 6.04
N PRO A 7 17.15 12.49 5.08
CA PRO A 7 16.59 13.67 4.39
C PRO A 7 15.62 13.26 3.26
N GLU A 8 14.44 13.90 3.24
CA GLU A 8 13.30 13.48 2.40
C GLU A 8 13.54 13.66 0.88
N THR A 9 14.70 14.21 0.51
CA THR A 9 15.04 14.70 -0.83
C THR A 9 16.38 14.22 -1.35
N ASP A 10 17.14 13.43 -0.60
CA ASP A 10 18.47 12.93 -0.98
C ASP A 10 18.79 11.62 -0.27
N SER A 11 19.50 10.74 -0.96
CA SER A 11 19.97 9.47 -0.42
C SER A 11 21.29 9.17 -1.09
N ASP A 12 22.19 8.60 -0.31
CA ASP A 12 23.50 8.12 -0.70
C ASP A 12 23.45 6.83 -1.53
N ILE A 13 22.27 6.21 -1.67
CA ILE A 13 22.07 5.00 -2.47
C ILE A 13 21.09 5.22 -3.62
N THR A 14 21.49 4.81 -4.83
CA THR A 14 20.59 4.78 -5.98
C THR A 14 19.65 3.58 -5.91
N LEU A 15 18.49 3.65 -6.59
CA LEU A 15 17.59 2.50 -6.70
C LEU A 15 18.30 1.28 -7.32
N GLN A 16 19.18 1.49 -8.30
CA GLN A 16 19.92 0.40 -8.94
C GLN A 16 20.88 -0.30 -7.96
N GLU A 17 21.61 0.45 -7.15
CA GLU A 17 22.49 -0.11 -6.11
C GLU A 17 21.68 -0.86 -5.06
N TRP A 18 20.59 -0.25 -4.58
CA TRP A 18 19.70 -0.91 -3.63
C TRP A 18 19.09 -2.21 -4.19
N LEU A 19 18.69 -2.22 -5.47
CA LEU A 19 18.16 -3.41 -6.12
C LEU A 19 19.20 -4.54 -6.22
N LYS A 20 20.49 -4.23 -6.41
CA LYS A 20 21.57 -5.23 -6.42
C LYS A 20 21.72 -5.91 -5.06
N GLU A 21 21.55 -5.15 -3.97
CA GLU A 21 21.62 -5.71 -2.63
C GLU A 21 20.36 -6.52 -2.30
N ILE A 22 19.17 -5.99 -2.59
CA ILE A 22 17.91 -6.60 -2.16
C ILE A 22 17.62 -7.95 -2.82
N VAL A 23 18.05 -8.14 -4.08
CA VAL A 23 17.79 -9.39 -4.84
C VAL A 23 18.47 -10.62 -4.25
N SER A 24 19.50 -10.41 -3.42
CA SER A 24 20.19 -11.49 -2.70
C SER A 24 19.47 -11.89 -1.40
N THR A 25 18.47 -11.11 -0.98
CA THR A 25 17.77 -11.30 0.29
C THR A 25 16.45 -12.04 0.13
N ASN A 26 15.82 -12.38 1.26
CA ASN A 26 14.50 -12.99 1.28
C ASN A 26 13.34 -11.97 1.41
N LYS A 27 13.60 -10.68 1.19
CA LYS A 27 12.63 -9.60 1.41
C LYS A 27 11.83 -9.29 0.15
N GLY A 28 10.58 -8.85 0.32
CA GLY A 28 9.80 -8.23 -0.75
C GLY A 28 10.25 -6.80 -1.02
N ILE A 29 9.85 -6.24 -2.16
CA ILE A 29 10.15 -4.86 -2.54
C ILE A 29 8.86 -4.06 -2.49
N LYS A 30 8.89 -2.88 -1.86
CA LYS A 30 7.84 -1.86 -1.96
C LYS A 30 8.46 -0.58 -2.47
N LEU A 31 8.04 -0.11 -3.64
CA LEU A 31 8.42 1.21 -4.16
C LEU A 31 7.26 2.17 -3.93
N ASP A 32 7.56 3.28 -3.25
CA ASP A 32 6.62 4.36 -2.96
C ASP A 32 6.93 5.57 -3.83
N PHE A 33 6.01 5.92 -4.74
CA PHE A 33 6.20 6.99 -5.70
C PHE A 33 5.53 8.28 -5.25
N LYS A 34 6.29 9.36 -5.28
CA LYS A 34 5.83 10.74 -5.03
C LYS A 34 5.83 11.61 -6.29
N SER A 35 6.16 11.04 -7.45
CA SER A 35 6.12 11.71 -8.74
C SER A 35 5.88 10.70 -9.86
N LEU A 36 5.12 11.09 -10.88
CA LEU A 36 4.84 10.22 -12.02
C LEU A 36 6.10 9.98 -12.87
N GLU A 37 6.95 10.99 -12.98
CA GLU A 37 8.18 10.99 -13.75
C GLU A 37 9.18 9.95 -13.25
N ALA A 38 9.12 9.60 -11.96
CA ALA A 38 9.98 8.59 -11.37
C ALA A 38 9.49 7.15 -11.63
N VAL A 39 8.22 6.95 -12.00
CA VAL A 39 7.60 5.61 -12.11
C VAL A 39 8.28 4.80 -13.19
N ARG A 40 8.24 5.27 -14.43
CA ARG A 40 8.78 4.51 -15.58
C ARG A 40 10.28 4.18 -15.44
N PRO A 41 11.18 5.13 -15.15
CA PRO A 41 12.60 4.82 -14.97
C PRO A 41 12.85 3.78 -13.88
N SER A 42 12.07 3.82 -12.80
CA SER A 42 12.19 2.86 -11.70
C SER A 42 11.70 1.46 -12.10
N LEU A 43 10.62 1.37 -12.87
CA LEU A 43 10.13 0.09 -13.41
C LEU A 43 11.09 -0.51 -14.44
N GLU A 44 11.76 0.30 -15.26
CA GLU A 44 12.81 -0.15 -16.18
C GLU A 44 13.99 -0.77 -15.39
N LEU A 45 14.42 -0.13 -14.29
CA LEU A 45 15.44 -0.68 -13.39
C LEU A 45 15.00 -1.99 -12.72
N LEU A 46 13.75 -2.09 -12.26
CA LEU A 46 13.17 -3.34 -11.76
C LEU A 46 13.17 -4.44 -12.83
N GLY A 47 12.91 -4.07 -14.09
CA GLY A 47 12.97 -4.97 -15.23
C GLY A 47 14.30 -5.70 -15.38
N HIS A 48 15.42 -5.00 -15.15
CA HIS A 48 16.76 -5.59 -15.22
C HIS A 48 17.03 -6.68 -14.18
N VAL A 49 16.37 -6.61 -13.02
CA VAL A 49 16.53 -7.61 -11.96
C VAL A 49 15.37 -8.61 -11.86
N LYS A 50 14.35 -8.48 -12.72
CA LYS A 50 13.10 -9.26 -12.66
C LYS A 50 13.29 -10.76 -12.48
N GLN A 51 14.25 -11.37 -13.17
CA GLN A 51 14.51 -12.82 -13.09
C GLN A 51 15.04 -13.28 -11.72
N HIS A 52 15.58 -12.36 -10.93
CA HIS A 52 16.10 -12.60 -9.59
C HIS A 52 15.04 -12.32 -8.51
N LEU A 53 13.92 -11.69 -8.85
CA LEU A 53 12.86 -11.37 -7.91
C LEU A 53 12.04 -12.63 -7.59
N ARG A 54 12.27 -13.19 -6.40
CA ARG A 54 11.54 -14.36 -5.88
C ARG A 54 10.39 -14.00 -4.95
N ARG A 55 10.25 -12.73 -4.60
CA ARG A 55 9.24 -12.19 -3.69
C ARG A 55 8.37 -11.16 -4.40
N PRO A 56 7.13 -10.91 -3.93
CA PRO A 56 6.27 -9.90 -4.53
C PRO A 56 6.92 -8.52 -4.57
N VAL A 57 6.61 -7.78 -5.63
CA VAL A 57 6.93 -6.36 -5.78
C VAL A 57 5.65 -5.57 -5.63
N TRP A 58 5.70 -4.58 -4.76
CA TRP A 58 4.60 -3.71 -4.38
C TRP A 58 4.89 -2.31 -4.93
N ILE A 59 3.94 -1.75 -5.67
CA ILE A 59 4.05 -0.43 -6.29
C ILE A 59 2.97 0.46 -5.67
N ASN A 60 3.39 1.49 -4.93
CA ASN A 60 2.53 2.41 -4.20
C ASN A 60 2.64 3.83 -4.74
N ALA A 61 1.52 4.55 -4.75
CA ALA A 61 1.48 5.98 -4.99
C ALA A 61 0.21 6.58 -4.40
N ASP A 62 0.30 7.85 -4.03
CA ASP A 62 -0.84 8.65 -3.59
C ASP A 62 -1.57 9.22 -4.82
N ILE A 63 -2.40 8.38 -5.44
CA ILE A 63 -3.08 8.67 -6.72
C ILE A 63 -4.52 9.19 -6.58
N LEU A 64 -5.04 9.26 -5.36
CA LEU A 64 -6.34 9.86 -5.06
C LEU A 64 -6.20 11.12 -4.19
N PRO A 65 -7.16 12.07 -4.28
CA PRO A 65 -7.09 13.33 -3.53
C PRO A 65 -7.00 13.15 -2.00
N GLY A 66 -6.30 14.11 -1.37
CA GLY A 66 -6.18 14.25 0.08
C GLY A 66 -7.43 14.86 0.77
N PRO A 67 -7.54 14.83 2.11
CA PRO A 67 -8.46 15.66 2.87
C PRO A 67 -8.25 17.13 2.48
N ASN A 68 -9.37 17.87 2.40
CA ASN A 68 -9.43 19.25 1.91
C ASN A 68 -9.15 19.42 0.40
N GLY A 69 -9.26 18.35 -0.40
CA GLY A 69 -9.21 18.45 -1.86
C GLY A 69 -7.85 18.86 -2.42
N LYS A 70 -6.76 18.64 -1.67
CA LYS A 70 -5.41 18.76 -2.22
C LYS A 70 -5.25 17.71 -3.33
N SER A 71 -4.91 18.16 -4.54
CA SER A 71 -4.76 17.29 -5.72
C SER A 71 -3.87 16.08 -5.41
N ALA A 72 -4.19 14.94 -6.02
CA ALA A 72 -3.31 13.77 -6.00
C ALA A 72 -1.90 14.18 -6.43
N VAL A 73 -0.89 13.69 -5.72
CA VAL A 73 0.52 14.02 -6.00
C VAL A 73 0.96 13.35 -7.31
N VAL A 74 0.31 12.25 -7.67
CA VAL A 74 0.58 11.47 -8.88
C VAL A 74 -0.72 11.31 -9.66
N ASP A 75 -0.69 11.54 -10.98
CA ASP A 75 -1.85 11.33 -11.85
C ASP A 75 -2.29 9.84 -11.83
N PRO A 76 -3.54 9.53 -11.44
CA PRO A 76 -4.00 8.15 -11.31
C PRO A 76 -3.94 7.36 -12.61
N GLN A 77 -4.39 7.93 -13.73
CA GLN A 77 -4.46 7.21 -15.00
C GLN A 77 -3.05 6.92 -15.53
N GLY A 78 -2.20 7.95 -15.59
CA GLY A 78 -0.81 7.83 -16.03
C GLY A 78 -0.01 6.87 -15.16
N PHE A 79 -0.24 6.84 -13.85
CA PHE A 79 0.38 5.87 -12.95
C PHE A 79 -0.05 4.44 -13.28
N LEU A 80 -1.36 4.17 -13.33
CA LEU A 80 -1.88 2.83 -13.60
C LEU A 80 -1.46 2.33 -14.98
N ASP A 81 -1.55 3.17 -16.01
CA ASP A 81 -1.14 2.82 -17.38
C ASP A 81 0.36 2.51 -17.46
N THR A 82 1.19 3.30 -16.78
CA THR A 82 2.64 3.06 -16.75
C THR A 82 2.97 1.75 -16.03
N VAL A 83 2.38 1.50 -14.86
CA VAL A 83 2.63 0.27 -14.09
C VAL A 83 2.17 -0.96 -14.86
N THR A 84 0.94 -0.94 -15.37
CA THR A 84 0.36 -2.08 -16.09
C THR A 84 1.08 -2.37 -17.41
N SER A 85 1.61 -1.35 -18.09
CA SER A 85 2.36 -1.53 -19.35
C SER A 85 3.79 -2.04 -19.15
N PHE A 86 4.51 -1.51 -18.17
CA PHE A 86 5.95 -1.77 -18.03
C PHE A 86 6.28 -2.91 -17.08
N PHE A 87 5.45 -3.14 -16.05
CA PHE A 87 5.74 -4.14 -15.03
C PHE A 87 4.45 -4.76 -14.46
N PRO A 88 3.66 -5.49 -15.27
CA PRO A 88 2.30 -5.93 -14.91
C PRO A 88 2.24 -6.95 -13.76
N ASN A 89 3.34 -7.63 -13.43
CA ASN A 89 3.37 -8.68 -12.41
C ASN A 89 3.70 -8.10 -11.02
N VAL A 90 2.85 -7.21 -10.53
CA VAL A 90 2.99 -6.51 -9.22
C VAL A 90 1.71 -6.54 -8.42
N THR A 91 1.83 -6.24 -7.12
CA THR A 91 0.70 -5.79 -6.31
C THR A 91 0.67 -4.26 -6.34
N ILE A 92 -0.47 -3.69 -6.69
CA ILE A 92 -0.68 -2.24 -6.68
C ILE A 92 -1.26 -1.84 -5.32
N LEU A 93 -0.65 -0.84 -4.69
CA LEU A 93 -1.21 -0.24 -3.49
C LEU A 93 -2.04 0.96 -3.91
N PHE A 94 -3.34 0.88 -3.66
CA PHE A 94 -4.30 1.88 -4.11
C PHE A 94 -4.67 2.81 -2.96
N ASN A 95 -3.91 3.89 -2.77
CA ASN A 95 -4.08 4.78 -1.63
C ASN A 95 -5.18 5.82 -1.87
N GLN A 96 -6.17 5.86 -0.98
CA GLN A 96 -7.10 6.99 -0.83
C GLN A 96 -6.88 7.58 0.55
N MET A 97 -6.72 8.90 0.61
CA MET A 97 -6.55 9.58 1.88
C MET A 97 -7.93 9.87 2.49
N VAL A 98 -8.07 9.61 3.79
CA VAL A 98 -9.38 9.52 4.45
C VAL A 98 -9.55 10.59 5.52
N PHE A 99 -10.77 11.08 5.67
CA PHE A 99 -11.17 11.99 6.75
C PHE A 99 -11.18 11.28 8.11
N ILE A 100 -11.19 12.07 9.18
CA ILE A 100 -11.27 11.58 10.58
C ILE A 100 -12.48 10.65 10.80
N ALA A 101 -13.51 10.74 9.94
CA ALA A 101 -14.74 9.94 9.99
C ALA A 101 -14.64 8.54 9.36
N GLY A 102 -13.51 8.15 8.78
CA GLY A 102 -13.31 6.80 8.21
C GLY A 102 -13.74 6.69 6.75
N TYR A 103 -13.78 5.46 6.24
CA TYR A 103 -14.12 5.10 4.86
C TYR A 103 -15.63 4.98 4.70
N ASP A 104 -16.24 5.80 3.86
CA ASP A 104 -17.68 5.76 3.58
C ASP A 104 -18.01 4.94 2.31
N TRP A 105 -19.31 4.76 2.07
CA TRP A 105 -19.81 4.04 0.90
C TRP A 105 -19.41 4.65 -0.45
N VAL A 106 -19.24 5.98 -0.51
CA VAL A 106 -18.86 6.66 -1.75
C VAL A 106 -17.41 6.31 -2.07
N MET A 107 -16.52 6.43 -1.08
CA MET A 107 -15.10 6.11 -1.19
C MET A 107 -14.90 4.66 -1.64
N VAL A 108 -15.50 3.69 -0.94
CA VAL A 108 -15.26 2.27 -1.27
C VAL A 108 -15.83 1.85 -2.62
N LYS A 109 -16.92 2.47 -3.05
CA LYS A 109 -17.48 2.23 -4.39
C LYS A 109 -16.59 2.81 -5.48
N GLU A 110 -16.05 4.01 -5.27
CA GLU A 110 -15.08 4.63 -6.18
C GLU A 110 -13.81 3.77 -6.29
N MET A 111 -13.24 3.35 -5.15
CA MET A 111 -12.10 2.41 -5.11
C MET A 111 -12.39 1.14 -5.92
N SER A 112 -13.56 0.52 -5.69
CA SER A 112 -13.95 -0.69 -6.41
C SER A 112 -14.08 -0.47 -7.91
N GLN A 113 -14.66 0.66 -8.33
CA GLN A 113 -14.85 0.98 -9.74
C GLN A 113 -13.50 1.15 -10.44
N ILE A 114 -12.59 1.94 -9.86
CA ILE A 114 -11.26 2.18 -10.44
C ILE A 114 -10.47 0.87 -10.53
N CYS A 115 -10.46 0.08 -9.46
CA CYS A 115 -9.68 -1.15 -9.41
C CYS A 115 -10.30 -2.31 -10.21
N SER A 116 -11.57 -2.24 -10.60
CA SER A 116 -12.25 -3.29 -11.36
C SER A 116 -11.62 -3.56 -12.73
N ALA A 117 -11.03 -2.52 -13.35
CA ALA A 117 -10.35 -2.62 -14.64
C ALA A 117 -8.95 -3.23 -14.56
N LEU A 118 -8.36 -3.31 -13.36
CA LEU A 118 -7.03 -3.87 -13.16
C LEU A 118 -7.09 -5.40 -13.17
N SER A 119 -6.06 -6.07 -13.65
CA SER A 119 -5.89 -7.53 -13.54
C SER A 119 -4.96 -7.95 -12.38
N GLN A 120 -4.22 -6.99 -11.83
CA GLN A 120 -3.22 -7.18 -10.78
C GLN A 120 -3.86 -7.40 -9.40
N PRO A 121 -3.18 -8.06 -8.46
CA PRO A 121 -3.52 -7.95 -7.04
C PRO A 121 -3.51 -6.47 -6.61
N VAL A 122 -4.50 -6.09 -5.81
CA VAL A 122 -4.62 -4.74 -5.24
C VAL A 122 -4.68 -4.86 -3.72
N THR A 123 -3.88 -4.06 -3.03
CA THR A 123 -4.06 -3.87 -1.59
C THR A 123 -4.46 -2.43 -1.30
N PHE A 124 -5.48 -2.25 -0.48
CA PHE A 124 -5.95 -0.94 -0.04
C PHE A 124 -5.24 -0.58 1.26
N PRO A 125 -4.31 0.39 1.27
CA PRO A 125 -3.73 0.90 2.50
C PRO A 125 -4.82 1.61 3.31
N VAL A 126 -5.08 1.09 4.51
CA VAL A 126 -6.11 1.61 5.41
C VAL A 126 -5.53 1.98 6.76
N ARG A 127 -5.91 3.14 7.31
CA ARG A 127 -5.37 3.63 8.58
C ARG A 127 -6.05 2.90 9.72
N ALA A 128 -5.29 2.25 10.60
CA ALA A 128 -5.83 1.37 11.64
C ALA A 128 -6.91 2.03 12.50
N VAL A 129 -6.69 3.29 12.91
CA VAL A 129 -7.63 4.10 13.72
C VAL A 129 -9.00 4.30 13.08
N LEU A 130 -9.11 4.12 11.76
CA LEU A 130 -10.32 4.40 10.98
C LEU A 130 -11.06 3.15 10.52
N VAL A 131 -10.44 1.96 10.56
CA VAL A 131 -11.06 0.77 9.97
C VAL A 131 -12.28 0.31 10.79
N ARG A 132 -12.20 0.42 12.12
CA ARG A 132 -13.26 -0.07 13.03
C ARG A 132 -14.63 0.54 12.71
N GLN A 133 -14.69 1.85 12.48
CA GLN A 133 -15.95 2.55 12.18
C GLN A 133 -16.44 2.34 10.74
N SER A 134 -15.62 1.74 9.87
CA SER A 134 -15.89 1.52 8.45
C SER A 134 -15.86 0.05 8.07
N ILE A 135 -16.07 -0.85 9.04
CA ILE A 135 -15.94 -2.29 8.82
C ILE A 135 -16.91 -2.77 7.72
N SER A 136 -18.15 -2.27 7.72
CA SER A 136 -19.16 -2.72 6.75
C SER A 136 -18.75 -2.36 5.31
N GLU A 137 -18.27 -1.14 5.11
CA GLU A 137 -17.79 -0.61 3.84
C GLU A 137 -16.55 -1.36 3.35
N MET A 138 -15.60 -1.62 4.25
CA MET A 138 -14.38 -2.38 3.95
C MET A 138 -14.67 -3.85 3.65
N CYS A 139 -15.58 -4.49 4.39
CA CYS A 139 -16.01 -5.86 4.12
C CYS A 139 -16.66 -5.96 2.73
N TRP A 140 -17.54 -5.00 2.38
CA TRP A 140 -18.12 -4.96 1.05
C TRP A 140 -17.05 -4.79 -0.04
N LEU A 141 -16.09 -3.87 0.14
CA LEU A 141 -15.00 -3.68 -0.82
C LEU A 141 -14.22 -4.97 -1.04
N MET A 142 -13.85 -5.65 0.05
CA MET A 142 -13.08 -6.90 0.00
C MET A 142 -13.81 -8.07 -0.67
N GLN A 143 -15.14 -8.01 -0.77
CA GLN A 143 -15.97 -9.00 -1.47
C GLN A 143 -16.04 -8.76 -2.99
N GLN A 144 -15.64 -7.58 -3.48
CA GLN A 144 -15.77 -7.25 -4.91
C GLN A 144 -14.78 -8.03 -5.80
N SER A 145 -13.68 -8.53 -5.22
CA SER A 145 -12.66 -9.28 -5.94
C SER A 145 -11.81 -10.10 -4.97
N ASP A 146 -11.43 -11.31 -5.35
CA ASP A 146 -10.46 -12.15 -4.62
C ASP A 146 -9.03 -11.59 -4.66
N ARG A 147 -8.74 -10.74 -5.66
CA ARG A 147 -7.46 -10.02 -5.81
C ARG A 147 -7.25 -8.90 -4.80
N TYR A 148 -8.30 -8.52 -4.06
CA TYR A 148 -8.24 -7.41 -3.12
C TYR A 148 -7.65 -7.83 -1.77
N SER A 149 -6.93 -6.94 -1.12
CA SER A 149 -6.36 -7.12 0.21
C SER A 149 -6.33 -5.79 0.95
N LEU A 150 -6.08 -5.81 2.26
CA LEU A 150 -5.89 -4.61 3.07
C LEU A 150 -4.44 -4.52 3.55
N THR A 151 -3.87 -3.31 3.53
CA THR A 151 -2.63 -2.99 4.23
C THR A 151 -2.95 -2.02 5.35
N VAL A 152 -3.11 -2.54 6.56
CA VAL A 152 -3.43 -1.75 7.75
C VAL A 152 -2.15 -1.03 8.21
N TRP A 153 -2.15 0.29 8.22
CA TRP A 153 -0.99 1.10 8.60
C TRP A 153 -1.32 2.10 9.72
N THR A 154 -0.28 2.56 10.42
CA THR A 154 -0.41 3.55 11.50
C THR A 154 0.55 4.73 11.34
N GLY A 155 0.06 5.92 11.66
CA GLY A 155 0.86 7.13 11.77
C GLY A 155 1.44 7.30 13.17
N LYS A 156 2.51 8.10 13.31
CA LYS A 156 3.19 8.36 14.60
C LYS A 156 2.30 8.97 15.68
N GLN A 157 1.24 9.67 15.28
CA GLN A 157 0.30 10.35 16.18
C GLN A 157 -1.02 9.60 16.33
N ASP A 158 -1.12 8.38 15.79
CA ASP A 158 -2.33 7.58 15.89
C ASP A 158 -2.51 7.01 17.29
N VAL A 159 -3.73 7.16 17.80
CA VAL A 159 -4.15 6.56 19.07
C VAL A 159 -5.15 5.44 18.73
N TYR A 160 -4.71 4.20 18.94
CA TYR A 160 -5.48 2.97 18.71
C TYR A 160 -5.05 1.92 19.72
N SER A 161 -5.90 0.92 19.94
CA SER A 161 -5.56 -0.19 20.83
C SER A 161 -5.21 -1.47 20.08
N VAL A 162 -4.65 -2.45 20.80
CA VAL A 162 -4.46 -3.81 20.26
C VAL A 162 -5.81 -4.45 19.92
N GLU A 163 -6.87 -4.16 20.69
CA GLU A 163 -8.23 -4.63 20.42
C GLU A 163 -8.78 -4.12 19.09
N ASP A 164 -8.39 -2.92 18.63
CA ASP A 164 -8.76 -2.44 17.30
C ASP A 164 -8.12 -3.28 16.20
N LEU A 165 -6.84 -3.64 16.34
CA LEU A 165 -6.16 -4.51 15.39
C LEU A 165 -6.71 -5.94 15.41
N LEU A 166 -7.05 -6.47 16.59
CA LEU A 166 -7.72 -7.76 16.74
C LEU A 166 -9.11 -7.75 16.09
N TYR A 167 -9.87 -6.68 16.28
CA TYR A 167 -11.18 -6.53 15.65
C TYR A 167 -11.08 -6.55 14.12
N ILE A 168 -10.10 -5.85 13.54
CA ILE A 168 -9.83 -5.94 12.09
C ILE A 168 -9.49 -7.39 11.71
N ARG A 169 -8.59 -8.04 12.43
CA ARG A 169 -8.16 -9.43 12.16
C ARG A 169 -9.30 -10.45 12.23
N GLU A 170 -10.32 -10.21 13.04
CA GLU A 170 -11.50 -11.07 13.19
C GLU A 170 -12.50 -10.91 12.04
N ASN A 171 -12.58 -9.71 11.43
CA ASN A 171 -13.56 -9.38 10.39
C ASN A 171 -13.08 -9.68 8.95
N PHE A 172 -11.79 -9.96 8.74
CA PHE A 172 -11.22 -10.21 7.42
C PHE A 172 -10.44 -11.53 7.35
N ASP A 173 -10.31 -12.06 6.14
CA ASP A 173 -9.41 -13.19 5.87
C ASP A 173 -7.96 -12.79 6.23
N LYS A 174 -7.39 -13.51 7.20
CA LYS A 174 -6.04 -13.30 7.72
C LYS A 174 -4.95 -13.39 6.65
N SER A 175 -5.19 -14.10 5.55
CA SER A 175 -4.26 -14.21 4.41
C SER A 175 -4.30 -12.99 3.49
N ARG A 176 -5.32 -12.14 3.61
CA ARG A 176 -5.58 -10.95 2.77
C ARG A 176 -5.46 -9.64 3.54
N VAL A 177 -4.88 -9.67 4.75
CA VAL A 177 -4.60 -8.47 5.55
C VAL A 177 -3.13 -8.43 5.96
N TYR A 178 -2.47 -7.36 5.58
CA TYR A 178 -1.08 -7.04 5.92
C TYR A 178 -1.05 -5.90 6.94
N TYR A 179 -0.07 -5.93 7.84
CA TYR A 179 0.05 -4.97 8.94
C TYR A 179 1.39 -4.23 8.83
N ASP A 180 1.32 -2.91 8.67
CA ASP A 180 2.44 -1.96 8.66
C ASP A 180 2.32 -1.06 9.90
N ILE A 181 2.61 -1.65 11.06
CA ILE A 181 2.33 -1.06 12.38
C ILE A 181 3.64 -0.67 13.06
N LEU A 182 3.68 0.54 13.59
CA LEU A 182 4.81 1.04 14.36
C LEU A 182 4.93 0.34 15.74
N GLU A 183 6.15 0.25 16.24
CA GLU A 183 6.41 -0.18 17.62
C GLU A 183 6.00 0.93 18.62
N PRO A 184 5.57 0.58 19.85
CA PRO A 184 5.54 -0.77 20.44
C PRO A 184 4.29 -1.62 20.13
N GLN A 185 3.22 -1.05 19.59
CA GLN A 185 1.94 -1.74 19.40
C GLN A 185 2.04 -2.97 18.50
N ASN A 186 2.94 -2.97 17.52
CA ASN A 186 3.19 -4.14 16.67
C ASN A 186 3.66 -5.36 17.47
N SER A 187 4.56 -5.17 18.44
CA SER A 187 5.00 -6.24 19.34
C SER A 187 3.87 -6.76 20.23
N GLU A 188 3.05 -5.88 20.78
CA GLU A 188 1.91 -6.26 21.62
C GLU A 188 0.85 -7.03 20.80
N PHE A 189 0.57 -6.57 19.58
CA PHE A 189 -0.33 -7.24 18.66
C PHE A 189 0.16 -8.64 18.29
N LYS A 190 1.44 -8.80 17.92
CA LYS A 190 2.05 -10.11 17.63
C LYS A 190 1.91 -11.07 18.81
N LYS A 191 2.22 -10.59 20.02
CA LYS A 191 2.04 -11.37 21.26
C LYS A 191 0.58 -11.80 21.44
N ALA A 192 -0.38 -10.91 21.19
CA ALA A 192 -1.81 -11.22 21.31
C ALA A 192 -2.30 -12.29 20.31
N ILE A 193 -1.64 -12.42 19.15
CA ILE A 193 -1.98 -13.41 18.11
C ILE A 193 -1.06 -14.64 18.12
N GLY A 194 -0.17 -14.78 19.10
CA GLY A 194 0.73 -15.92 19.26
C GLY A 194 1.90 -15.97 18.28
N MET A 195 2.40 -14.80 17.85
CA MET A 195 3.58 -14.64 16.99
C MET A 195 4.78 -14.04 17.71
#